data_AF-A0A2Z4IGT6-F1
#
_entry.id   AF-A0A2Z4IGT6-F1
#
_cell.length_a   1.000
_cell.length_b   1.000
_cell.length_c   1.000
_cell.angle_alpha   90.00
_cell.angle_beta   90.00
_cell.angle_gamma   90.00
#
_symmetry.space_group_name_H-M   'P 1'
#
loop_
_entity.id
_entity.type
_entity.pdbx_description
1 polymer ?
#
loop_
_entity_poly.entity_id
_entity_poly.type
_entity_poly.pdbx_seq_one_letter_code
_entity_poly.pdbx_strand_id
1 'polypeptide(L)'
;MKTSYLDYYKLILEKVRFDDRLWKKEYQKALGILNEQEANELRNWALESNMLREPLMKKEREKPALYNRHRGYITRKLNSEKAVH
;
A
#
# COMPACT_ATOMS: atom_id res chain seq x y z
N MET A 1 -8.97 26.71 -1.77
CA MET A 1 -8.60 25.44 -2.40
C MET A 1 -9.77 24.49 -2.28
N LYS A 2 -10.24 23.86 -3.38
CA LYS A 2 -11.18 22.73 -3.27
C LYS A 2 -10.37 21.52 -2.84
N THR A 3 -10.48 21.11 -1.59
CA THR A 3 -9.94 19.82 -1.14
C THR A 3 -10.79 18.72 -1.79
N SER A 4 -10.18 17.91 -2.66
CA SER A 4 -10.84 16.72 -3.20
C SER A 4 -11.05 15.70 -2.08
N TYR A 5 -12.00 14.78 -2.25
CA TYR A 5 -12.18 13.69 -1.29
C TYR A 5 -10.92 12.83 -1.17
N LEU A 6 -10.17 12.66 -2.28
CA LEU A 6 -8.88 11.99 -2.28
C LEU A 6 -7.87 12.67 -1.33
N ASP A 7 -7.70 13.98 -1.43
CA ASP A 7 -6.76 14.73 -0.57
C ASP A 7 -7.19 14.71 0.89
N TYR A 8 -8.49 14.78 1.15
CA TYR A 8 -9.05 14.64 2.49
C TYR A 8 -8.68 13.28 3.11
N TYR A 9 -8.83 12.19 2.35
CA TYR A 9 -8.48 10.86 2.84
C TYR A 9 -6.98 10.65 3.01
N LYS A 10 -6.13 11.19 2.11
CA LYS A 10 -4.67 11.18 2.30
C LYS A 10 -4.29 11.82 3.64
N LEU A 11 -4.85 12.99 3.95
CA LEU A 11 -4.61 13.69 5.22
C LEU A 11 -5.05 12.85 6.43
N ILE A 12 -6.23 12.22 6.38
CA ILE A 12 -6.69 11.35 7.46
C ILE A 12 -5.72 10.20 7.66
N LEU A 13 -5.36 9.49 6.59
CA LEU A 13 -4.47 8.33 6.65
C LEU A 13 -3.10 8.69 7.21
N GLU A 14 -2.55 9.85 6.84
CA GLU A 14 -1.32 10.35 7.46
C GLU A 14 -1.48 10.57 8.96
N LYS A 15 -2.57 11.20 9.38
CA LYS A 15 -2.83 11.49 10.80
C LYS A 15 -3.02 10.22 11.62
N VAL A 16 -3.70 9.21 11.10
CA VAL A 16 -3.99 7.97 11.82
C VAL A 16 -2.92 6.89 11.63
N ARG A 17 -1.82 7.17 10.92
CA ARG A 17 -0.75 6.20 10.60
C ARG A 17 -0.07 5.55 11.81
N PHE A 18 -0.24 6.13 13.01
CA PHE A 18 0.35 5.60 14.24
C PHE A 18 -0.41 4.39 14.80
N ASP A 19 -1.66 4.18 14.38
CA ASP A 19 -2.50 3.05 14.80
C ASP A 19 -2.89 2.22 13.58
N ASP A 20 -2.26 1.05 13.44
CA ASP A 20 -2.47 0.13 12.31
C ASP A 20 -3.94 -0.30 12.16
N ARG A 21 -4.69 -0.43 13.27
CA ARG A 21 -6.10 -0.86 13.24
C ARG A 21 -7.00 0.27 12.74
N LEU A 22 -6.77 1.49 13.24
CA LEU A 22 -7.52 2.67 12.82
C LEU A 22 -7.20 3.04 11.37
N TRP A 23 -5.91 3.01 11.01
CA TRP A 23 -5.46 3.27 9.64
C TRP A 23 -6.14 2.33 8.64
N LYS A 24 -6.19 1.02 8.94
CA LYS A 24 -6.85 0.04 8.06
C LYS A 24 -8.35 0.33 7.89
N LYS A 25 -9.04 0.71 8.97
CA LYS A 25 -10.47 1.05 8.91
C LYS A 25 -10.73 2.26 8.02
N GLU A 26 -9.96 3.33 8.21
CA GLU A 26 -10.11 4.55 7.39
C GLU A 26 -9.70 4.30 5.94
N TYR A 27 -8.68 3.47 5.69
CA TYR A 27 -8.27 3.10 4.35
C TYR A 27 -9.36 2.31 3.61
N GLN A 28 -9.97 1.32 4.27
CA GLN A 28 -11.09 0.57 3.69
C GLN A 28 -12.30 1.47 3.42
N LYS A 29 -12.58 2.41 4.33
CA LYS A 29 -13.66 3.39 4.17
C LYS A 29 -13.41 4.31 2.97
N ALA A 30 -12.17 4.79 2.80
CA ALA A 30 -11.79 5.62 1.67
C ALA A 30 -12.02 4.89 0.33
N LEU A 31 -11.62 3.62 0.24
CA LEU A 31 -11.82 2.80 -0.96
C LEU A 31 -13.29 2.54 -1.31
N GLY A 32 -14.21 2.61 -0.34
CA GLY A 32 -15.66 2.47 -0.58
C GLY A 32 -16.36 3.77 -0.95
N ILE A 33 -15.73 4.93 -0.73
CA ILE A 33 -16.32 6.26 -0.96
C ILE A 33 -15.74 6.91 -2.22
N LEU A 34 -14.45 6.73 -2.46
CA LEU A 34 -13.78 7.24 -3.65
C LEU A 34 -14.25 6.50 -4.90
N ASN A 35 -14.27 7.20 -6.03
CA ASN A 35 -14.49 6.54 -7.32
C ASN A 35 -13.29 5.64 -7.68
N GLU A 36 -13.44 4.81 -8.71
CA GLU A 36 -12.41 3.83 -9.10
C GLU A 36 -11.06 4.48 -9.40
N GLN A 37 -11.05 5.63 -10.08
CA GLN A 37 -9.83 6.35 -10.42
C GLN A 37 -9.12 6.88 -9.16
N GLU A 38 -9.86 7.58 -8.29
CA GLU A 38 -9.34 8.12 -7.04
C GLU A 38 -8.90 7.01 -6.07
N ALA A 39 -9.62 5.89 -6.03
CA ALA A 39 -9.25 4.74 -5.22
C ALA A 39 -7.93 4.10 -5.71
N ASN A 40 -7.71 4.03 -7.02
CA ASN A 40 -6.44 3.59 -7.59
C ASN A 40 -5.30 4.55 -7.26
N GLU A 41 -5.54 5.87 -7.36
CA GLU A 41 -4.56 6.88 -6.95
C GLU A 41 -4.22 6.78 -5.46
N LEU A 42 -5.21 6.52 -4.60
CA LEU A 42 -5.00 6.33 -3.16
C LEU A 42 -4.16 5.07 -2.86
N ARG A 43 -4.41 3.96 -3.58
CA ARG A 43 -3.62 2.73 -3.47
C ARG A 43 -2.15 2.97 -3.82
N ASN A 44 -1.90 3.64 -4.94
CA ASN A 44 -0.56 3.95 -5.40
C ASN A 44 0.16 4.85 -4.40
N TRP A 45 -0.51 5.89 -3.90
CA TRP A 45 0.05 6.77 -2.89
C TRP A 45 0.39 6.04 -1.58
N ALA A 46 -0.47 5.12 -1.11
CA ALA A 46 -0.22 4.35 0.10
C ALA A 46 0.96 3.37 -0.04
N LEU A 47 1.14 2.79 -1.24
CA LEU A 47 2.31 1.98 -1.61
C LEU A 47 3.60 2.82 -1.58
N GLU A 48 3.60 3.96 -2.26
CA GLU A 48 4.75 4.88 -2.33
C GLU A 48 5.15 5.43 -0.96
N SER A 49 4.15 5.69 -0.11
CA SER A 49 4.36 6.21 1.25
C SER A 49 4.80 5.14 2.26
N ASN A 50 5.03 3.90 1.82
CA ASN A 50 5.38 2.74 2.66
C ASN A 50 4.40 2.52 3.84
N MET A 51 3.13 2.90 3.66
CA MET A 51 2.09 2.76 4.68
C MET A 51 1.43 1.38 4.65
N LEU A 52 1.55 0.68 3.52
CA LEU A 52 1.12 -0.70 3.40
C LEU A 52 2.18 -1.62 4.01
N ARG A 53 1.98 -1.96 5.28
CA ARG A 53 2.70 -3.06 5.92
C ARG A 53 2.19 -4.39 5.35
N GLU A 54 3.06 -5.15 4.69
CA GLU A 54 2.75 -6.50 4.22
C GLU A 54 2.32 -7.42 5.39
N PRO A 55 1.36 -8.37 5.21
CA PRO A 55 0.57 -8.66 4.03
C PRO A 55 -0.94 -8.54 4.30
N LEU A 56 -1.54 -7.38 4.06
CA LEU A 56 -3.00 -7.25 3.94
C LEU A 56 -3.54 -7.87 2.62
N MET A 57 -2.66 -8.44 1.78
CA MET A 57 -2.99 -9.03 0.48
C MET A 57 -3.05 -10.57 0.47
N LYS A 58 -3.53 -11.19 1.56
CA LYS A 58 -3.87 -12.64 1.56
C LYS A 58 -5.37 -12.85 1.72
N LYS A 59 -6.15 -12.45 0.72
CA LYS A 59 -7.44 -13.05 0.29
C LYS A 59 -8.18 -12.04 -0.58
N GLU A 60 -7.84 -12.04 -1.87
CA GLU A 60 -8.78 -11.85 -2.97
C GLU A 60 -8.00 -12.21 -4.23
N ARG A 61 -8.16 -13.46 -4.63
CA ARG A 61 -7.64 -14.03 -5.87
C ARG A 61 -8.53 -13.54 -7.01
N GLU A 62 -7.88 -13.36 -8.17
CA GLU A 62 -8.42 -13.04 -9.51
C GLU A 62 -8.51 -11.54 -9.85
N LYS A 63 -7.86 -10.95 -10.86
CA LYS A 63 -6.68 -11.19 -11.74
C LYS A 63 -6.37 -9.82 -12.42
N PRO A 64 -5.25 -9.63 -13.16
CA PRO A 64 -4.33 -8.51 -12.95
C PRO A 64 -4.33 -7.44 -14.04
N ALA A 65 -3.85 -6.24 -13.72
CA ALA A 65 -3.27 -5.33 -14.71
C ALA A 65 -2.03 -4.62 -14.13
N LEU A 66 -0.86 -5.09 -14.56
CA LEU A 66 0.34 -4.29 -14.80
C LEU A 66 0.81 -3.33 -13.70
N TYR A 67 1.39 -3.84 -12.62
CA TYR A 67 2.43 -3.08 -11.90
C TYR A 67 3.79 -3.64 -12.30
N ASN A 68 4.29 -3.13 -13.43
CA ASN A 68 5.64 -3.40 -13.88
C ASN A 68 6.45 -2.12 -13.70
N ARG A 69 7.59 -2.27 -13.00
CA ARG A 69 8.82 -1.45 -13.08
C ARG A 69 9.18 -0.60 -11.84
N HIS A 70 10.14 -1.18 -11.09
CA HIS A 70 11.35 -0.57 -10.49
C HIS A 70 11.52 -0.52 -8.97
N ARG A 71 12.75 -0.92 -8.58
CA ARG A 71 13.43 -0.87 -7.27
C ARG A 71 12.93 -1.89 -6.24
N GLY A 72 13.68 -2.90 -5.83
CA GLY A 72 15.12 -2.92 -5.58
C GLY A 72 15.39 -2.56 -4.12
N TYR A 73 15.07 -3.45 -3.18
CA TYR A 73 15.60 -3.40 -1.82
C TYR A 73 15.97 -4.80 -1.31
N ILE A 74 17.27 -4.94 -1.17
CA ILE A 74 18.04 -5.94 -0.47
C ILE A 74 17.48 -6.15 0.95
N THR A 75 17.23 -7.41 1.33
CA THR A 75 17.65 -7.87 2.65
C THR A 75 18.35 -9.22 2.51
N ARG A 76 19.64 -9.18 2.88
CA ARG A 76 20.56 -10.28 3.08
C ARG A 76 19.89 -11.52 3.67
N LYS A 77 20.08 -12.65 2.99
CA LYS A 77 20.47 -13.89 3.66
C LYS A 77 21.75 -14.41 3.01
N LEU A 78 22.86 -13.72 3.31
CA LEU A 78 24.16 -14.38 3.36
C LEU A 78 24.05 -15.42 4.47
N ASN A 79 23.98 -16.70 4.10
CA ASN A 79 24.66 -17.82 4.76
C ASN A 79 24.21 -19.13 4.10
N SER A 80 24.87 -19.47 2.99
CA SER A 80 25.37 -20.82 2.70
C SER A 80 26.15 -20.84 1.38
N GLU A 81 27.14 -19.95 1.23
CA GLU A 81 28.32 -20.35 0.47
C GLU A 81 29.09 -21.31 1.38
N LYS A 82 29.09 -22.60 1.02
CA LYS A 82 30.15 -23.60 1.20
C LYS A 82 29.55 -25.00 1.25
N ALA A 83 29.32 -25.55 0.06
CA ALA A 83 29.55 -26.97 -0.23
C ALA A 83 29.56 -27.12 -1.76
N VAL A 84 30.62 -26.61 -2.39
CA VAL A 84 31.17 -27.28 -3.56
C VAL A 84 31.91 -28.48 -3.01
N HIS A 85 31.32 -29.67 -3.18
CA HIS A 85 32.02 -30.86 -3.69
C HIS A 85 31.01 -31.96 -4.01
#